data_AF-A0A6C0KBG6-F1
#
_entry.id   AF-A0A6C0KBG6-F1
#
_cell.length_a   1.000
_cell.length_b   1.000
_cell.length_c   1.000
_cell.angle_alpha   90.00
_cell.angle_beta   90.00
_cell.angle_gamma   90.00
#
_symmetry.space_group_name_H-M   'P 1'
#
loop_
_entity.id
_entity.type
_entity.pdbx_description
1 polymer ?
#
loop_
_entity_poly.entity_id
_entity_poly.type
_entity_poly.pdbx_seq_one_letter_code
_entity_poly.pdbx_strand_id
1 'polypeptide(L)' 'MPDTYPDEIIQAYIDSFDELEKIAYEIAKEHLESSFDITKSVGFLKWIKKNKV' A
#
# COMPACT_ATOMS: atom_id res chain seq x y z
N MET A 1 9.13 -17.61 -7.84
CA MET A 1 9.72 -16.28 -7.61
C MET A 1 8.63 -15.47 -6.91
N PRO A 2 8.67 -15.28 -5.59
CA PRO A 2 7.57 -14.67 -4.85
C PRO A 2 7.84 -13.17 -4.65
N ASP A 3 7.64 -12.37 -5.69
CA ASP A 3 7.86 -10.90 -5.66
C ASP A 3 6.59 -10.10 -5.31
N THR A 4 5.55 -10.76 -4.80
CA THR A 4 4.26 -10.12 -4.46
C THR A 4 3.85 -10.43 -3.02
N TYR A 5 3.55 -9.38 -2.25
CA TYR A 5 3.02 -9.49 -0.89
C TYR A 5 1.60 -10.09 -0.92
N PRO A 6 1.17 -10.78 0.14
CA PRO A 6 -0.20 -11.30 0.23
C PRO A 6 -1.21 -10.14 0.17
N ASP A 7 -2.29 -10.32 -0.58
CA ASP A 7 -3.38 -9.34 -0.68
C ASP A 7 -3.95 -8.92 0.68
N GLU A 8 -3.92 -9.85 1.65
CA GLU A 8 -4.34 -9.65 3.04
C GLU A 8 -3.56 -8.53 3.73
N ILE A 9 -2.25 -8.45 3.49
CA ILE A 9 -1.37 -7.43 4.06
C ILE A 9 -1.62 -6.07 3.39
N ILE A 10 -1.88 -6.08 2.08
CA ILE A 10 -2.23 -4.87 1.34
C ILE A 10 -3.55 -4.30 1.85
N GLN A 11 -4.56 -5.15 2.05
CA GLN A 11 -5.82 -4.74 2.64
C GLN A 11 -5.64 -4.23 4.07
N ALA A 12 -4.85 -4.90 4.91
CA ALA A 12 -4.59 -4.43 6.28
C ALA A 12 -3.90 -3.06 6.31
N TYR A 13 -3.00 -2.80 5.35
CA TYR A 13 -2.36 -1.49 5.21
C TYR A 13 -3.33 -0.40 4.76
N ILE A 14 -4.19 -0.70 3.78
CA ILE A 14 -5.24 0.22 3.31
C ILE A 14 -6.29 0.48 4.40
N ASP A 15 -6.58 -0.52 5.23
CA ASP A 15 -7.49 -0.38 6.37
C ASP A 15 -6.87 0.48 7.48
N SER A 16 -5.55 0.38 7.66
CA SER A 16 -4.78 1.21 8.59
C SER A 16 -4.64 2.67 8.15
N PHE A 17 -5.14 3.08 6.98
CA PHE A 17 -5.09 4.45 6.49
C PHE A 17 -6.14 5.35 7.12
N ASP A 18 -5.69 6.55 7.50
CA ASP A 18 -6.55 7.68 7.81
C ASP A 18 -7.21 8.25 6.54
N GLU A 19 -8.21 9.13 6.71
CA GLU A 19 -8.94 9.72 5.57
C GLU A 19 -8.01 10.38 4.55
N LEU A 20 -6.97 11.08 5.02
CA LEU A 20 -5.98 11.72 4.16
C LEU A 20 -5.14 10.71 3.35
N GLU A 21 -4.79 9.57 3.96
CA GLU A 21 -4.00 8.53 3.31
C GLU A 21 -4.83 7.79 2.27
N LYS A 22 -6.13 7.57 2.52
CA LYS A 22 -7.08 7.03 1.54
C LYS A 22 -7.22 7.95 0.32
N ILE A 23 -7.36 9.26 0.55
CA ILE A 23 -7.43 10.25 -0.54
C ILE A 23 -6.13 10.24 -1.36
N ALA A 24 -4.97 10.27 -0.71
CA ALA A 24 -3.68 10.21 -1.40
C ALA A 24 -3.51 8.90 -2.18
N TYR A 25 -3.97 7.77 -1.62
CA TYR A 25 -3.98 6.48 -2.26
C TYR A 25 -4.86 6.45 -3.51
N GLU A 26 -6.09 6.96 -3.43
CA GLU A 26 -7.00 7.08 -4.58
C GLU A 26 -6.41 7.96 -5.67
N ILE A 27 -5.86 9.13 -5.32
CA ILE A 27 -5.20 10.01 -6.29
C ILE A 27 -4.04 9.29 -6.97
N ALA A 28 -3.17 8.62 -6.20
CA ALA A 28 -2.05 7.88 -6.78
C ALA A 28 -2.52 6.72 -7.66
N LYS A 29 -3.56 5.99 -7.25
CA LYS A 29 -4.15 4.89 -8.00
C LYS A 29 -4.80 5.39 -9.30
N GLU A 30 -5.47 6.53 -9.27
CA GLU A 30 -6.07 7.15 -10.45
C GLU A 30 -5.00 7.73 -11.40
N HIS A 31 -3.89 8.23 -10.87
CA HIS A 31 -2.83 8.84 -11.68
C HIS A 31 -1.84 7.83 -12.27
N LEU A 32 -1.57 6.73 -11.57
CA LEU A 32 -0.66 5.68 -12.01
C LEU A 32 -1.39 4.48 -12.63
N GLU A 33 -2.70 4.35 -12.42
CA GLU A 33 -3.58 3.32 -12.97
C GLU A 33 -2.98 1.91 -12.90
N SER A 34 -2.54 1.36 -14.03
CA SER A 34 -1.95 0.02 -14.14
C SER A 34 -0.48 -0.06 -13.68
N SER A 35 0.18 1.07 -13.49
CA SER A 35 1.56 1.15 -12.97
C SER A 35 1.60 1.36 -11.45
N PHE A 36 0.44 1.51 -10.81
CA PHE A 36 0.38 1.73 -9.38
C PHE A 36 0.68 0.44 -8.61
N ASP A 37 1.74 0.47 -7.81
CA ASP A 37 2.15 -0.67 -7.00
C ASP A 37 2.39 -0.21 -5.55
N ILE A 38 1.38 -0.39 -4.70
CA ILE A 38 1.45 -0.02 -3.28
C ILE A 38 2.53 -0.80 -2.55
N THR A 39 2.82 -2.03 -2.97
CA THR A 39 3.81 -2.89 -2.29
C THR A 39 5.24 -2.38 -2.44
N LYS A 40 5.49 -1.62 -3.52
CA LYS A 40 6.76 -0.95 -3.79
C LYS A 40 6.83 0.47 -3.23
N SER A 41 5.74 0.96 -2.65
CA SER A 41 5.71 2.29 -2.06
C SER A 41 6.53 2.36 -0.77
N VAL A 42 7.22 3.48 -0.55
CA VAL A 42 8.00 3.71 0.68
C VAL A 42 7.12 3.65 1.94
N GLY A 43 5.86 4.09 1.82
CA GLY A 43 4.87 4.00 2.90
C GLY A 43 4.61 2.56 3.34
N PHE A 44 4.31 1.68 2.38
CA PHE A 44 4.05 0.27 2.65
C PHE A 44 5.28 -0.42 3.25
N LEU A 45 6.47 -0.23 2.67
CA LEU A 45 7.71 -0.81 3.19
C LEU A 45 8.02 -0.35 4.63
N LYS A 46 7.74 0.92 4.95
CA LYS A 46 7.87 1.44 6.31
C LYS A 46 6.83 0.85 7.26
N TRP A 47 5.58 0.72 6.81
CA TRP A 47 4.51 0.14 7.61
C TRP A 47 4.77 -1.33 7.91
N ILE A 48 5.15 -2.15 6.93
CA ILE A 48 5.54 -3.55 7.12
C ILE A 48 6.66 -3.65 8.16
N LYS A 49 7.70 -2.82 8.03
CA LYS A 49 8.80 -2.76 9.02
C LYS A 49 8.34 -2.37 10.42
N LYS A 50 7.35 -1.48 10.52
CA LYS A 50 6.80 -1.00 11.79
C LYS A 50 5.85 -2.02 12.42
N ASN A 51 5.05 -2.70 11.60
CA ASN A 51 4.05 -3.67 12.02
C ASN A 51 4.64 -5.07 12.25
N LYS A 52 5.93 -5.28 11.94
CA LYS A 52 6.74 -6.45 12.32
C LYS A 52 6.00 -7.79 12.14
N VAL A 53 5.39 -7.96 10.96
CA VAL A 53 4.85 -9.25 10.49
C VAL A 53 6.01 -10.11 9.99
#